data_AF-A0A150FAH6-F1
#
_entry.id   AF-A0A150FAH6-F1
#
_cell.length_a   1.000
_cell.length_b   1.000
_cell.length_c   1.000
_cell.angle_alpha   90.00
_cell.angle_beta   90.00
_cell.angle_gamma   90.00
#
_symmetry.space_group_name_H-M   'P 1'
#
loop_
_entity.id
_entity.type
_entity.pdbx_description
1 polymer ?
#
loop_
_entity_poly.entity_id
_entity_poly.type
_entity_poly.pdbx_seq_one_letter_code
_entity_poly.pdbx_strand_id
1 'polypeptide(L)'
;MIDIEFFITGEPISTELGECRFIKVKEYGQLANYLRLIKMSKKEIIYVYSKEDVNRFGELDELIAELKKMTLYEISETLPNFQEAYSVVFSKMFNGEEILGKLTPDNFDSIRELVLKMCCLKEEKISSNPEIQKANERSKRVKSQDIDPVNMADIISTVSTYTGYLYKDINDMTLFQLYMTYHRIAQFKQYDTSTLFATVSPEAGKNIVNWDKHIDLFEEEKHYISREKFMNKTEGFSKGS
;
A
#
# COMPACT_ATOMS: atom_id res chain seq x y z
N MET A 1 -15.35 -10.66 -11.09
CA MET A 1 -13.95 -10.76 -10.63
C MET A 1 -13.17 -9.73 -11.43
N ILE A 2 -12.52 -8.77 -10.77
CA ILE A 2 -11.73 -7.74 -11.46
C ILE A 2 -10.45 -8.42 -11.95
N ASP A 3 -10.22 -8.43 -13.25
CA ASP A 3 -9.03 -9.02 -13.84
C ASP A 3 -7.86 -8.04 -13.76
N ILE A 4 -6.99 -8.26 -12.77
CA ILE A 4 -5.83 -7.41 -12.48
C ILE A 4 -4.79 -7.52 -13.61
N GLU A 5 -4.80 -8.59 -14.41
CA GLU A 5 -3.82 -8.81 -15.47
C GLU A 5 -3.84 -7.69 -16.52
N PHE A 6 -5.00 -7.08 -16.74
CA PHE A 6 -5.17 -5.98 -17.69
C PHE A 6 -4.85 -4.60 -17.12
N PHE A 7 -4.57 -4.45 -15.83
CA PHE A 7 -4.25 -3.14 -15.24
C PHE A 7 -2.98 -2.53 -15.84
N ILE A 8 -2.11 -3.38 -16.39
CA ILE A 8 -0.89 -2.96 -17.06
C ILE A 8 -1.16 -2.11 -18.32
N THR A 9 -2.32 -2.23 -18.96
CA THR A 9 -2.68 -1.41 -20.13
C THR A 9 -2.93 0.05 -19.74
N GLY A 10 -3.36 0.29 -18.50
CA GLY A 10 -3.73 1.62 -18.00
C GLY A 10 -5.07 2.12 -18.55
N GLU A 11 -5.83 1.27 -19.25
CA GLU A 11 -7.16 1.59 -19.77
C GLU A 11 -8.18 1.74 -18.63
N PRO A 12 -9.16 2.64 -18.74
CA PRO A 12 -10.23 2.75 -17.77
C PRO A 12 -11.01 1.42 -17.59
N ILE A 13 -11.47 1.18 -16.36
CA ILE A 13 -12.23 -0.01 -16.00
C ILE A 13 -13.71 0.36 -15.93
N SER A 14 -14.53 -0.32 -16.73
CA SER A 14 -15.98 -0.14 -16.68
C SER A 14 -16.55 -0.70 -15.38
N THR A 15 -17.32 0.13 -14.68
CA THR A 15 -18.06 -0.24 -13.46
C THR A 15 -19.53 0.11 -13.62
N GLU A 16 -20.36 -0.31 -12.67
CA GLU A 16 -21.77 0.10 -12.61
C GLU A 16 -21.96 1.62 -12.42
N LEU A 17 -20.93 2.32 -11.96
CA LEU A 17 -20.97 3.76 -11.70
C LEU A 17 -20.39 4.60 -12.86
N GLY A 18 -19.76 3.96 -13.84
CA GLY A 18 -19.06 4.58 -14.97
C GLY A 18 -17.64 4.04 -15.16
N GLU A 19 -16.83 4.74 -15.95
CA GLU A 19 -15.43 4.39 -16.20
C GLU A 19 -14.53 4.88 -15.06
N CYS A 20 -13.86 3.95 -14.39
CA CYS A 20 -12.85 4.23 -13.38
C CYS A 20 -11.47 4.28 -14.04
N ARG A 21 -10.85 5.45 -14.10
CA ARG A 21 -9.51 5.63 -14.68
C ARG A 21 -8.42 5.47 -13.63
N PHE A 22 -7.23 5.11 -14.07
CA PHE A 22 -6.04 5.08 -13.23
C PHE A 22 -5.52 6.48 -12.88
N ILE A 23 -4.95 6.60 -11.69
CA ILE A 23 -4.13 7.75 -11.28
C ILE A 23 -2.77 7.66 -11.97
N LYS A 24 -2.35 8.76 -12.59
CA LYS A 24 -1.02 8.90 -13.18
C LYS A 24 0.00 9.35 -12.15
N VAL A 25 1.28 9.07 -12.37
CA VAL A 25 2.39 9.45 -11.48
C VAL A 25 2.37 10.96 -11.19
N LYS A 26 2.14 11.80 -12.20
CA LYS A 26 2.07 13.27 -12.03
C LYS A 26 0.94 13.75 -11.12
N GLU A 27 -0.11 12.94 -10.95
CA GLU A 27 -1.27 13.28 -10.11
C GLU A 27 -1.08 12.79 -8.67
N TYR A 28 -0.18 11.83 -8.43
CA TYR A 28 0.00 11.19 -7.14
C TYR A 28 0.39 12.16 -6.02
N GLY A 29 1.28 13.11 -6.30
CA GLY A 29 1.76 14.05 -5.28
C GLY A 29 0.62 14.86 -4.64
N GLN A 30 -0.42 15.18 -5.41
CA GLN A 30 -1.61 15.90 -4.93
C GLN A 30 -2.61 14.98 -4.21
N LEU A 31 -2.57 13.68 -4.50
CA LEU A 31 -3.55 12.70 -4.00
C LEU A 31 -3.03 11.85 -2.85
N ALA A 32 -1.71 11.85 -2.59
CA ALA A 32 -1.06 10.95 -1.65
C ALA A 32 -1.68 10.98 -0.22
N ASN A 33 -2.00 12.17 0.28
CA ASN A 33 -2.63 12.32 1.60
C ASN A 33 -4.05 11.74 1.65
N TYR A 34 -4.84 11.93 0.60
CA TYR A 34 -6.19 11.40 0.50
C TYR A 34 -6.18 9.88 0.32
N LEU A 35 -5.29 9.35 -0.52
CA LEU A 35 -5.06 7.92 -0.70
C LEU A 35 -4.64 7.23 0.61
N ARG A 36 -3.87 7.92 1.46
CA ARG A 36 -3.50 7.43 2.80
C ARG A 36 -4.72 7.23 3.71
N LEU A 37 -5.76 8.03 3.55
CA LEU A 37 -7.00 7.90 4.34
C LEU A 37 -7.90 6.81 3.77
N ILE A 38 -8.12 6.79 2.44
CA ILE A 38 -9.00 5.80 1.81
C ILE A 38 -8.50 4.36 2.01
N LYS A 39 -7.17 4.13 2.03
CA LYS A 39 -6.62 2.79 2.29
C LYS A 39 -6.95 2.24 3.68
N MET A 40 -7.33 3.09 4.63
CA MET A 40 -7.56 2.65 6.00
C MET A 40 -8.82 1.79 6.08
N SER A 41 -8.68 0.60 6.63
CA SER A 41 -9.84 -0.22 7.00
C SER A 41 -10.56 0.38 8.21
N LYS A 42 -11.84 0.05 8.45
CA LYS A 42 -12.56 0.46 9.68
C LYS A 42 -11.76 0.14 10.95
N LYS A 43 -11.10 -1.02 11.00
CA LYS A 43 -10.27 -1.42 12.14
C LYS A 43 -9.04 -0.52 12.31
N GLU A 44 -8.40 -0.14 11.21
CA GLU A 44 -7.27 0.79 11.19
C GLU A 44 -7.69 2.18 11.67
N ILE A 45 -8.83 2.69 11.22
CA ILE A 45 -9.38 3.97 11.67
C ILE A 45 -9.58 3.93 13.18
N ILE A 46 -10.36 2.96 13.69
CA ILE A 46 -10.60 2.82 15.14
C ILE A 46 -9.28 2.70 15.91
N TYR A 47 -8.32 1.94 15.39
CA TYR A 47 -7.03 1.77 16.02
C TYR A 47 -6.23 3.07 16.10
N VAL A 48 -6.13 3.83 15.01
CA VAL A 48 -5.43 5.13 14.97
C VAL A 48 -6.06 6.11 15.96
N TYR A 49 -7.39 6.21 15.98
CA TYR A 49 -8.08 7.06 16.94
C TYR A 49 -7.89 6.58 18.38
N SER A 50 -7.66 5.29 18.63
CA SER A 50 -7.41 4.76 19.98
C SER A 50 -5.98 4.94 20.50
N LYS A 51 -5.03 5.39 19.68
CA LYS A 51 -3.63 5.54 20.11
C LYS A 51 -3.48 6.67 21.14
N GLU A 52 -2.64 6.46 22.15
CA GLU A 52 -2.46 7.40 23.28
C GLU A 52 -2.01 8.80 22.84
N ASP A 53 -1.25 8.91 21.75
CA ASP A 53 -0.80 10.20 21.21
C ASP A 53 -1.94 11.01 20.56
N VAL A 54 -3.02 10.32 20.15
CA VAL A 54 -4.23 10.85 19.51
C VAL A 54 -5.37 11.00 20.51
N ASN A 55 -5.76 9.92 21.19
CA ASN A 55 -6.80 9.91 22.24
C ASN A 55 -6.19 10.15 23.62
N ARG A 56 -5.73 11.37 23.82
CA ARG A 56 -5.16 11.79 25.11
C ARG A 56 -6.28 11.80 26.15
N PHE A 57 -6.04 11.14 27.28
CA PHE A 57 -6.97 11.11 28.41
C PHE A 57 -8.38 10.56 28.12
N GLY A 58 -8.60 9.84 27.00
CA GLY A 58 -9.90 9.26 26.66
C GLY A 58 -10.90 10.23 26.03
N GLU A 59 -10.46 11.41 25.59
CA GLU A 59 -11.31 12.43 24.95
C GLU A 59 -12.11 11.94 23.74
N LEU A 60 -11.65 10.89 23.07
CA LEU A 60 -12.25 10.31 21.87
C LEU A 60 -13.00 9.00 22.15
N ASP A 61 -13.17 8.58 23.40
CA ASP A 61 -13.77 7.28 23.75
C ASP A 61 -15.22 7.15 23.24
N GLU A 62 -16.01 8.22 23.34
CA GLU A 62 -17.38 8.26 22.81
C GLU A 62 -17.39 8.15 21.28
N LEU A 63 -16.53 8.91 20.60
CA LEU A 63 -16.38 8.82 19.15
C LEU A 63 -15.97 7.40 18.73
N ILE A 64 -14.99 6.80 19.41
CA ILE A 64 -14.54 5.43 19.15
C ILE A 64 -15.68 4.42 19.34
N ALA A 65 -16.51 4.62 20.37
CA ALA A 65 -17.68 3.77 20.61
C ALA A 65 -18.71 3.88 19.48
N GLU A 66 -18.93 5.07 18.93
CA GLU A 66 -19.80 5.28 17.76
C GLU A 66 -19.20 4.70 16.48
N LEU A 67 -17.91 4.93 16.20
CA LEU A 67 -17.22 4.37 15.03
C LEU A 67 -17.27 2.83 15.01
N LYS A 68 -17.29 2.17 16.17
CA LYS A 68 -17.45 0.71 16.26
C LYS A 68 -18.82 0.23 15.74
N LYS A 69 -19.87 1.05 15.84
CA LYS A 69 -21.23 0.71 15.39
C LYS A 69 -21.41 0.97 13.89
N MET A 70 -20.70 1.96 13.34
CA MET A 70 -20.80 2.38 11.94
C MET A 70 -20.10 1.43 10.96
N THR A 71 -20.60 1.33 9.74
CA THR A 71 -19.92 0.75 8.57
C THR A 71 -18.81 1.66 8.07
N LEU A 72 -17.90 1.16 7.22
CA LEU A 72 -16.86 2.02 6.63
C LEU A 72 -17.47 3.12 5.73
N TYR A 73 -18.57 2.80 5.04
CA TYR A 73 -19.37 3.75 4.28
C TYR A 73 -19.87 4.90 5.17
N GLU A 74 -20.55 4.59 6.27
CA GLU A 74 -21.05 5.61 7.20
C GLU A 74 -19.91 6.45 7.82
N ILE A 75 -18.78 5.82 8.14
CA ILE A 75 -17.58 6.54 8.60
C ILE A 75 -17.08 7.52 7.54
N SER A 76 -17.10 7.10 6.26
CA SER A 76 -16.68 7.95 5.14
C SER A 76 -17.58 9.17 4.92
N GLU A 77 -18.85 9.08 5.29
CA GLU A 77 -19.79 10.22 5.22
C GLU A 77 -19.77 11.09 6.48
N THR A 78 -19.44 10.52 7.64
CA THR A 78 -19.54 11.20 8.93
C THR A 78 -18.28 11.97 9.30
N LEU A 79 -17.09 11.42 9.03
CA LEU A 79 -15.83 12.05 9.41
C LEU A 79 -15.35 13.00 8.30
N PRO A 80 -15.19 14.32 8.55
CA PRO A 80 -14.92 15.31 7.49
C PRO A 80 -13.67 15.02 6.66
N ASN A 81 -12.59 14.54 7.30
CA ASN A 81 -11.34 14.20 6.63
C ASN A 81 -11.49 12.97 5.71
N PHE A 82 -12.32 12.00 6.07
CA PHE A 82 -12.62 10.86 5.21
C PHE A 82 -13.56 11.29 4.09
N GLN A 83 -14.60 12.06 4.39
CA GLN A 83 -15.54 12.58 3.38
C GLN A 83 -14.80 13.35 2.29
N GLU A 84 -13.89 14.26 2.66
CA GLU A 84 -13.04 14.97 1.72
C GLU A 84 -12.16 14.01 0.91
N ALA A 85 -11.49 13.05 1.57
CA ALA A 85 -10.62 12.11 0.89
C ALA A 85 -11.35 11.27 -0.16
N TYR A 86 -12.49 10.66 0.22
CA TYR A 86 -13.33 9.88 -0.69
C TYR A 86 -13.86 10.74 -1.83
N SER A 87 -14.34 11.96 -1.53
CA SER A 87 -14.79 12.91 -2.55
C SER A 87 -13.71 13.22 -3.58
N VAL A 88 -12.52 13.62 -3.14
CA VAL A 88 -11.42 14.00 -4.03
C VAL A 88 -10.95 12.83 -4.89
N VAL A 89 -10.70 11.66 -4.29
CA VAL A 89 -10.15 10.52 -5.03
C VAL A 89 -11.17 9.95 -6.00
N PHE A 90 -12.42 9.75 -5.58
CA PHE A 90 -13.44 9.20 -6.47
C PHE A 90 -13.79 10.18 -7.60
N SER A 91 -13.94 11.46 -7.31
CA SER A 91 -14.18 12.46 -8.36
C SER A 91 -13.03 12.51 -9.35
N LYS A 92 -11.79 12.33 -8.88
CA LYS A 92 -10.61 12.31 -9.74
C LYS A 92 -10.55 11.06 -10.63
N MET A 93 -10.86 9.88 -10.09
CA MET A 93 -10.79 8.60 -10.80
C MET A 93 -12.01 8.33 -11.69
N PHE A 94 -13.16 8.92 -11.41
CA PHE A 94 -14.37 8.83 -12.25
C PHE A 94 -14.63 10.08 -13.08
N ASN A 95 -13.71 11.04 -13.05
CA ASN A 95 -13.77 12.29 -13.82
C ASN A 95 -15.05 13.11 -13.59
N GLY A 96 -15.51 13.20 -12.33
CA GLY A 96 -16.66 14.02 -11.96
C GLY A 96 -17.21 13.71 -10.56
N GLU A 97 -17.79 14.72 -9.92
CA GLU A 97 -18.41 14.61 -8.59
C GLU A 97 -19.75 13.86 -8.60
N GLU A 98 -20.35 13.68 -9.77
CA GLU A 98 -21.63 12.96 -9.94
C GLU A 98 -21.58 11.53 -9.42
N ILE A 99 -20.38 10.95 -9.36
CA ILE A 99 -20.15 9.62 -8.81
C ILE A 99 -20.54 9.53 -7.34
N LEU A 100 -20.38 10.62 -6.58
CA LEU A 100 -20.58 10.65 -5.13
C LEU A 100 -22.05 10.41 -4.78
N GLY A 101 -22.97 10.92 -5.60
CA GLY A 101 -24.40 10.69 -5.43
C GLY A 101 -24.87 9.28 -5.84
N LYS A 102 -24.01 8.48 -6.48
CA LYS A 102 -24.32 7.10 -6.90
C LYS A 102 -23.70 6.04 -5.99
N LEU A 103 -22.85 6.45 -5.05
CA LEU A 103 -22.31 5.54 -4.05
C LEU A 103 -23.41 5.12 -3.09
N THR A 104 -23.42 3.84 -2.77
CA THR A 104 -24.36 3.24 -1.83
C THR A 104 -23.59 2.30 -0.91
N PRO A 105 -24.16 1.95 0.26
CA PRO A 105 -23.55 0.94 1.13
C PRO A 105 -23.23 -0.38 0.41
N ASP A 106 -24.06 -0.76 -0.57
CA ASP A 106 -23.92 -2.03 -1.29
C ASP A 106 -22.75 -2.03 -2.27
N ASN A 107 -22.43 -0.90 -2.90
CA ASN A 107 -21.37 -0.81 -3.90
C ASN A 107 -20.04 -0.29 -3.37
N PHE A 108 -20.06 0.43 -2.26
CA PHE A 108 -18.92 1.18 -1.73
C PHE A 108 -17.67 0.32 -1.57
N ASP A 109 -17.78 -0.84 -0.92
CA ASP A 109 -16.62 -1.69 -0.64
C ASP A 109 -15.98 -2.21 -1.94
N SER A 110 -16.79 -2.57 -2.94
CA SER A 110 -16.29 -3.08 -4.23
C SER A 110 -15.58 -2.00 -5.05
N ILE A 111 -16.14 -0.78 -5.08
CA ILE A 111 -15.56 0.37 -5.79
C ILE A 111 -14.28 0.82 -5.08
N ARG A 112 -14.31 0.85 -3.75
CA ARG A 112 -13.13 1.16 -2.94
C ARG A 112 -12.03 0.13 -3.18
N GLU A 113 -12.34 -1.17 -3.16
CA GLU A 113 -11.36 -2.23 -3.41
C GLU A 113 -10.73 -2.08 -4.81
N LEU A 114 -11.54 -1.78 -5.83
CA LEU A 114 -11.03 -1.47 -7.17
C LEU A 114 -10.04 -0.31 -7.14
N VAL A 115 -10.40 0.80 -6.51
CA VAL A 115 -9.54 1.99 -6.38
C VAL A 115 -8.22 1.66 -5.67
N LEU A 116 -8.27 0.91 -4.56
CA LEU A 116 -7.08 0.50 -3.84
C LEU A 116 -6.15 -0.36 -4.71
N LYS A 117 -6.70 -1.33 -5.44
CA LYS A 117 -5.92 -2.16 -6.37
C LYS A 117 -5.31 -1.34 -7.49
N MET A 118 -6.07 -0.44 -8.11
CA MET A 118 -5.58 0.41 -9.20
C MET A 118 -4.46 1.35 -8.73
N CYS A 119 -4.46 1.74 -7.46
CA CYS A 119 -3.44 2.60 -6.84
C CYS A 119 -2.31 1.82 -6.16
N CYS A 120 -2.31 0.48 -6.24
CA CYS A 120 -1.34 -0.39 -5.54
C CYS A 120 -1.30 -0.19 -4.02
N LEU A 121 -2.45 0.09 -3.41
CA LEU A 121 -2.57 0.32 -1.97
C LEU A 121 -3.02 -0.95 -1.25
N LYS A 122 -2.34 -1.27 -0.15
CA LYS A 122 -2.70 -2.37 0.76
C LYS A 122 -3.26 -1.79 2.05
N GLU A 123 -4.34 -2.41 2.53
CA GLU A 123 -4.86 -2.10 3.86
C GLU A 123 -3.93 -2.63 4.94
N GLU A 124 -3.84 -1.92 6.06
CA GLU A 124 -3.12 -2.45 7.21
C GLU A 124 -3.98 -3.47 7.97
N LYS A 125 -3.44 -4.68 8.15
CA LYS A 125 -4.06 -5.69 9.01
C LYS A 125 -3.85 -5.35 10.47
N ILE A 126 -4.91 -4.85 11.10
CA ILE A 126 -4.96 -4.64 12.55
C ILE A 126 -5.43 -5.91 13.25
N SER A 127 -4.60 -6.37 14.19
CA SER A 127 -4.96 -7.46 15.09
C SER A 127 -5.96 -6.98 16.15
N SER A 128 -7.01 -7.76 16.39
CA SER A 128 -7.95 -7.51 17.48
C SER A 128 -7.32 -7.71 18.86
N ASN A 129 -6.24 -8.49 18.97
CA ASN A 129 -5.48 -8.64 20.21
C ASN A 129 -4.44 -7.50 20.32
N PRO A 130 -4.51 -6.65 21.37
CA PRO A 130 -3.59 -5.53 21.56
C PRO A 130 -2.12 -5.93 21.73
N GLU A 131 -1.83 -7.06 22.38
CA GLU A 131 -0.45 -7.53 22.58
C GLU A 131 0.18 -7.95 21.25
N ILE A 132 -0.58 -8.67 20.43
CA ILE A 132 -0.16 -9.06 19.08
C ILE A 132 0.02 -7.81 18.21
N GLN A 133 -0.87 -6.82 18.32
CA GLN A 133 -0.74 -5.57 17.57
C GLN A 133 0.54 -4.82 17.96
N LYS A 134 0.86 -4.71 19.26
CA LYS A 134 2.11 -4.10 19.74
C LYS A 134 3.34 -4.87 19.23
N ALA A 135 3.29 -6.21 19.23
CA ALA A 135 4.36 -7.03 18.68
C ALA A 135 4.56 -6.81 17.17
N ASN A 136 3.46 -6.70 16.41
CA ASN A 136 3.49 -6.39 14.98
C ASN A 136 4.11 -5.01 14.71
N GLU A 137 3.71 -3.98 15.46
CA GLU A 137 4.29 -2.63 15.34
C GLU A 137 5.78 -2.61 15.68
N ARG A 138 6.19 -3.34 16.74
CA ARG A 138 7.60 -3.48 17.09
C ARG A 138 8.38 -4.19 15.99
N SER A 139 7.84 -5.27 15.44
CA SER A 139 8.47 -6.00 14.33
C SER A 139 8.63 -5.12 13.10
N LYS A 140 7.58 -4.36 12.72
CA LYS A 140 7.63 -3.38 11.63
C LYS A 140 8.71 -2.34 11.86
N ARG A 141 8.78 -1.76 13.07
CA ARG A 141 9.79 -0.75 13.42
C ARG A 141 11.22 -1.27 13.32
N VAL A 142 11.46 -2.51 13.72
CA VAL A 142 12.80 -3.14 13.59
C VAL A 142 13.13 -3.40 12.13
N LYS A 143 12.18 -3.94 11.34
CA LYS A 143 12.41 -4.20 9.91
C LYS A 143 12.68 -2.92 9.12
N SER A 144 12.02 -1.82 9.45
CA SER A 144 12.24 -0.52 8.80
C SER A 144 13.58 0.14 9.14
N GLN A 145 14.30 -0.32 10.17
CA GLN A 145 15.62 0.21 10.52
C GLN A 145 16.76 -0.37 9.67
N ASP A 146 16.59 -1.59 9.14
CA ASP A 146 17.61 -2.29 8.36
C ASP A 146 17.46 -2.11 6.84
N ILE A 147 16.37 -1.47 6.40
CA ILE A 147 16.05 -1.27 4.99
C ILE A 147 16.04 0.23 4.73
N ASP A 148 16.92 0.69 3.84
CA ASP A 148 16.86 2.07 3.36
C ASP A 148 15.47 2.31 2.75
N PRO A 149 14.73 3.33 3.22
CA PRO A 149 13.37 3.54 2.76
C PRO A 149 13.37 3.92 1.29
N VAL A 150 12.90 3.00 0.44
CA VAL A 150 12.69 3.26 -0.99
C VAL A 150 11.54 4.24 -1.13
N ASN A 151 11.85 5.45 -1.61
CA ASN A 151 10.86 6.48 -1.84
C ASN A 151 10.46 6.56 -3.34
N MET A 152 9.47 7.40 -3.64
CA MET A 152 8.96 7.54 -5.01
C MET A 152 10.02 8.05 -6.01
N ALA A 153 10.97 8.89 -5.57
CA ALA A 153 12.05 9.37 -6.42
C ALA A 153 13.05 8.25 -6.77
N ASP A 154 13.33 7.33 -5.83
CA ASP A 154 14.17 6.15 -6.08
C ASP A 154 13.51 5.22 -7.11
N ILE A 155 12.19 5.01 -7.00
CA ILE A 155 11.40 4.22 -7.94
C ILE A 155 11.44 4.86 -9.33
N ILE A 156 11.10 6.14 -9.44
CA ILE A 156 11.05 6.87 -10.71
C ILE A 156 12.43 6.91 -11.38
N SER A 157 13.50 7.19 -10.61
CA SER A 157 14.86 7.23 -11.14
C SER A 157 15.36 5.85 -11.57
N THR A 158 15.01 4.78 -10.85
CA THR A 158 15.30 3.39 -11.25
C THR A 158 14.63 3.05 -12.57
N VAL A 159 13.33 3.34 -12.69
CA VAL A 159 12.57 3.10 -13.93
C VAL A 159 13.17 3.90 -15.08
N SER A 160 13.45 5.19 -14.88
CA SER A 160 14.07 6.05 -15.91
C SER A 160 15.42 5.51 -16.37
N THR A 161 16.31 5.17 -15.43
CA THR A 161 17.66 4.71 -15.73
C THR A 161 17.67 3.36 -16.45
N TYR A 162 16.80 2.43 -16.06
CA TYR A 162 16.81 1.08 -16.62
C TYR A 162 16.05 0.97 -17.95
N THR A 163 14.95 1.70 -18.11
CA THR A 163 14.12 1.65 -19.34
C THR A 163 14.56 2.65 -20.40
N GLY A 164 15.29 3.71 -20.01
CA GLY A 164 15.59 4.85 -20.88
C GLY A 164 14.41 5.81 -21.07
N TYR A 165 13.28 5.61 -20.38
CA TYR A 165 12.15 6.54 -20.42
C TYR A 165 12.51 7.89 -19.80
N LEU A 166 12.04 8.95 -20.45
CA LEU A 166 12.18 10.30 -19.93
C LEU A 166 11.20 10.48 -18.77
N TYR A 167 11.53 11.35 -17.82
CA TYR A 167 10.63 11.62 -16.68
C TYR A 167 9.24 12.10 -17.10
N LYS A 168 9.11 12.77 -18.25
CA LYS A 168 7.81 13.16 -18.82
C LYS A 168 6.96 11.93 -19.20
N ASP A 169 7.58 10.88 -19.69
CA ASP A 169 6.89 9.65 -20.10
C ASP A 169 6.46 8.88 -18.86
N ILE A 170 7.33 8.84 -17.84
CA ILE A 170 7.03 8.23 -16.53
C ILE A 170 5.88 8.96 -15.82
N ASN A 171 5.83 10.29 -15.93
CA ASN A 171 4.75 11.10 -15.38
C ASN A 171 3.37 10.73 -15.94
N ASP A 172 3.33 10.19 -17.16
CA ASP A 172 2.10 9.74 -17.81
C ASP A 172 1.77 8.26 -17.57
N MET A 173 2.69 7.48 -16.99
CA MET A 173 2.42 6.12 -16.52
C MET A 173 1.38 6.15 -15.38
N THR A 174 0.58 5.09 -15.30
CA THR A 174 -0.25 4.83 -14.12
C THR A 174 0.62 4.42 -12.93
N LEU A 175 0.11 4.59 -11.71
CA LEU A 175 0.80 4.06 -10.52
C LEU A 175 1.07 2.55 -10.64
N PHE A 176 0.08 1.81 -11.14
CA PHE A 176 0.23 0.38 -11.38
C PHE A 176 1.37 0.06 -12.34
N GLN A 177 1.43 0.73 -13.49
CA GLN A 177 2.51 0.55 -14.46
C GLN A 177 3.88 0.90 -13.85
N LEU A 178 3.98 1.98 -13.07
CA LEU A 178 5.22 2.37 -12.40
C LEU A 178 5.70 1.28 -11.43
N TYR A 179 4.85 0.84 -10.52
CA TYR A 179 5.19 -0.18 -9.52
C TYR A 179 5.50 -1.53 -10.18
N MET A 180 4.69 -1.99 -11.14
CA MET A 180 4.95 -3.22 -11.88
C MET A 180 6.31 -3.18 -12.60
N THR A 181 6.62 -2.07 -13.26
CA THR A 181 7.89 -1.89 -13.97
C THR A 181 9.06 -1.94 -12.99
N TYR A 182 8.95 -1.21 -11.87
CA TYR A 182 9.98 -1.22 -10.82
C TYR A 182 10.23 -2.62 -10.26
N HIS A 183 9.18 -3.35 -9.89
CA HIS A 183 9.32 -4.72 -9.37
C HIS A 183 9.85 -5.70 -10.42
N ARG A 184 9.52 -5.52 -11.71
CA ARG A 184 10.09 -6.34 -12.79
C ARG A 184 11.57 -6.08 -12.97
N ILE A 185 12.02 -4.83 -12.88
CA ILE A 185 13.45 -4.47 -12.90
C ILE A 185 14.16 -5.13 -11.71
N ALA A 186 13.60 -5.05 -10.51
CA ALA A 186 14.15 -5.69 -9.32
C ALA A 186 14.28 -7.22 -9.50
N GLN A 187 13.27 -7.86 -10.10
CA GLN A 187 13.30 -9.29 -10.40
C GLN A 187 14.41 -9.65 -11.39
N PHE A 188 14.63 -8.85 -12.45
CA PHE A 188 15.75 -9.05 -13.36
C PHE A 188 17.09 -8.94 -12.64
N LYS A 189 17.29 -7.91 -11.82
CA LYS A 189 18.52 -7.75 -11.03
C LYS A 189 18.74 -8.90 -10.06
N GLN A 190 17.68 -9.41 -9.45
CA GLN A 190 17.77 -10.58 -8.57
C GLN A 190 18.16 -11.84 -9.35
N TYR A 191 17.56 -12.07 -10.52
CA TYR A 191 17.91 -13.20 -11.39
C TYR A 191 19.38 -13.14 -11.82
N ASP A 192 19.84 -11.99 -12.35
CA ASP A 192 21.23 -11.78 -12.78
C ASP A 192 22.21 -12.07 -11.63
N THR A 193 21.90 -11.54 -10.45
CA THR A 193 22.72 -11.72 -9.24
C THR A 193 22.75 -13.19 -8.80
N SER A 194 21.58 -13.85 -8.75
CA SER A 194 21.49 -15.26 -8.36
C SER A 194 22.23 -16.18 -9.33
N THR A 195 22.17 -15.87 -10.63
CA THR A 195 22.89 -16.60 -11.68
C THR A 195 24.40 -16.39 -11.55
N LEU A 196 24.85 -15.15 -11.32
CA LEU A 196 26.26 -14.85 -11.08
C LEU A 196 26.80 -15.62 -9.86
N PHE A 197 26.08 -15.62 -8.73
CA PHE A 197 26.51 -16.37 -7.55
C PHE A 197 26.47 -17.89 -7.73
N ALA A 198 25.56 -18.41 -8.56
CA ALA A 198 25.54 -19.83 -8.92
C ALA A 198 26.83 -20.28 -9.61
N THR A 199 27.52 -19.40 -10.32
CA THR A 199 28.80 -19.72 -10.97
C THR A 199 29.95 -19.95 -9.99
N VAL A 200 29.86 -19.37 -8.79
CA VAL A 200 30.91 -19.43 -7.76
C VAL A 200 30.54 -20.29 -6.56
N SER A 201 29.28 -20.71 -6.43
CA SER A 201 28.80 -21.60 -5.36
C SER A 201 27.74 -22.58 -5.87
N PRO A 202 28.01 -23.90 -5.83
CA PRO A 202 27.02 -24.93 -6.17
C PRO A 202 25.75 -24.88 -5.29
N GLU A 203 25.87 -24.37 -4.07
CA GLU A 203 24.74 -24.22 -3.15
C GLU A 203 23.88 -23.00 -3.52
N ALA A 204 24.47 -21.91 -4.01
CA ALA A 204 23.73 -20.78 -4.56
C ALA A 204 22.97 -21.16 -5.86
N GLY A 205 23.53 -22.07 -6.66
CA GLY A 205 22.90 -22.58 -7.88
C GLY A 205 21.58 -23.32 -7.66
N LYS A 206 21.29 -23.78 -6.44
CA LYS A 206 20.01 -24.42 -6.10
C LYS A 206 18.87 -23.42 -5.90
N ASN A 207 19.18 -22.12 -5.76
CA ASN A 207 18.23 -21.06 -5.39
C ASN A 207 18.10 -19.98 -6.48
N ILE A 208 18.38 -20.31 -7.74
CA ILE A 208 18.19 -19.38 -8.87
C ILE A 208 16.70 -19.04 -8.98
N VAL A 209 16.38 -17.75 -8.99
CA VAL A 209 15.00 -17.27 -9.06
C VAL A 209 14.64 -16.98 -10.51
N ASN A 210 13.58 -17.57 -11.05
CA ASN A 210 13.18 -17.32 -12.44
C ASN A 210 12.91 -15.82 -12.70
N TRP A 211 13.38 -15.31 -13.85
CA TRP A 211 13.22 -13.90 -14.23
C TRP A 211 11.79 -13.53 -14.63
N ASP A 212 11.05 -14.49 -15.17
CA ASP A 212 9.65 -14.38 -15.62
C ASP A 212 8.64 -14.68 -14.51
N LYS A 213 9.12 -14.93 -13.29
CA LYS A 213 8.28 -15.18 -12.12
C LYS A 213 7.16 -14.13 -12.03
N HIS A 214 5.96 -14.59 -11.69
CA HIS A 214 4.81 -13.73 -11.42
C HIS A 214 5.14 -12.75 -10.29
N ILE A 215 4.79 -11.48 -10.50
CA ILE A 215 4.98 -10.41 -9.52
C ILE A 215 3.61 -10.11 -8.93
N ASP A 216 3.42 -10.51 -7.68
CA ASP A 216 2.23 -10.17 -6.92
C ASP A 216 2.47 -8.87 -6.15
N LEU A 217 1.97 -7.75 -6.69
CA LEU A 217 2.04 -6.46 -6.00
C LEU A 217 1.21 -6.43 -4.72
N PHE A 218 0.31 -7.39 -4.51
CA PHE A 218 -0.62 -7.45 -3.39
C PHE A 218 -0.24 -8.50 -2.34
N GLU A 219 0.87 -9.23 -2.54
CA GLU A 219 1.33 -10.25 -1.59
C GLU A 219 1.49 -9.65 -0.18
N GLU A 220 0.96 -10.34 0.83
CA GLU A 220 1.02 -9.86 2.21
C GLU A 220 2.41 -10.00 2.81
N GLU A 221 2.93 -8.89 3.35
CA GLU A 221 4.18 -8.94 4.10
C GLU A 221 4.04 -9.74 5.39
N LYS A 222 4.83 -10.80 5.48
CA LYS A 222 4.90 -11.65 6.67
C LYS A 222 5.66 -10.92 7.78
N HIS A 223 4.94 -10.42 8.80
CA HIS A 223 5.53 -9.65 9.90
C HIS A 223 6.20 -10.49 11.01
N TYR A 224 6.26 -11.82 10.88
CA TYR A 224 7.01 -12.64 11.83
C TYR A 224 8.52 -12.46 11.66
N ILE A 225 9.22 -12.29 12.77
CA ILE A 225 10.67 -12.36 12.90
C ILE A 225 10.99 -13.56 13.79
N SER A 226 11.96 -14.39 13.42
CA SER A 226 12.36 -15.50 14.30
C SER A 226 12.98 -14.95 15.59
N ARG A 227 12.78 -15.67 16.70
CA ARG A 227 13.32 -15.28 18.02
C ARG A 227 14.83 -15.03 17.98
N GLU A 228 15.57 -15.84 17.24
CA GLU A 228 17.01 -15.67 17.05
C GLU A 228 17.37 -14.37 16.32
N LYS A 229 16.68 -14.05 15.22
CA LYS A 229 16.87 -12.78 14.49
C LYS A 229 16.50 -11.57 15.32
N PHE A 230 15.54 -11.72 16.23
CA PHE A 230 15.14 -10.66 17.15
C PHE A 230 16.21 -10.42 18.23
N MET A 231 16.65 -11.48 18.91
CA MET A 231 17.64 -11.38 20.00
C MET A 231 18.97 -10.81 19.49
N ASN A 232 19.49 -11.30 18.35
CA ASN A 232 20.73 -10.80 17.75
C ASN A 232 20.70 -9.31 17.41
N LYS A 233 19.52 -8.74 17.11
CA LYS A 233 19.37 -7.30 16.81
C LYS A 233 19.18 -6.46 18.07
N THR A 234 18.61 -7.02 19.13
CA THR A 234 18.37 -6.32 20.39
C THR A 234 19.53 -6.37 21.38
N GLU A 235 20.49 -7.30 21.22
CA GLU A 235 21.68 -7.41 22.08
C GLU A 235 22.61 -6.18 22.01
N GLY A 236 22.54 -5.37 20.96
CA GLY A 236 23.24 -4.08 20.89
C GLY A 236 22.69 -3.00 21.83
N PHE A 237 21.48 -3.17 22.36
CA PHE A 237 20.80 -2.17 23.20
C PHE A 237 21.02 -2.36 24.71
N SER A 238 21.59 -3.50 25.16
CA SER A 238 21.85 -3.74 26.59
C SER A 238 23.16 -3.12 27.10
N LYS A 239 23.94 -2.47 26.22
CA LYS A 239 25.22 -1.83 26.57
C LYS A 239 25.18 -0.30 26.65
N GLY A 240 23.98 0.30 26.67
CA GLY A 240 23.79 1.74 26.84
C GLY A 240 22.69 2.05 27.85
N SER A 241 22.98 1.83 29.14
CA SER A 241 22.21 2.33 30.28
C SER A 241 23.19 2.61 31.41
#